data_AF-A0A4Y2II82-F1
#
_entry.id   AF-A0A4Y2II82-F1
#
_cell.length_a   1.000
_cell.length_b   1.000
_cell.length_c   1.000
_cell.angle_alpha   90.00
_cell.angle_beta   90.00
_cell.angle_gamma   90.00
#
_symmetry.space_group_name_H-M   'P 1'
#
loop_
_entity.id
_entity.type
_entity.pdbx_description
1 polymer ?
#
loop_
_entity_poly.entity_id
_entity_poly.type
_entity_poly.pdbx_seq_one_letter_code
_entity_poly.pdbx_strand_id
1 'polypeptide(L)'
;MGHNISEVEMKFGFSRTTISRVYREYRESGKTSNLRHRCGRKKIKQVQDQRRLTRIIKRDRCATLPQIAAYFNAGPSTSVSLRTIQRNIIDMGFRSRRPTRVPLMTTRY
;
A
#
# COMPACT_ATOMS: atom_id res chain seq x y z
N MET A 1 -29.24 0.47 30.76
CA MET A 1 -29.62 -0.67 29.88
C MET A 1 -28.45 -1.62 29.82
N GLY A 2 -28.45 -2.65 30.66
CA GLY A 2 -27.34 -3.61 30.74
C GLY A 2 -27.84 -4.98 30.35
N HIS A 3 -27.42 -5.48 29.19
CA HIS A 3 -27.59 -6.89 28.84
C HIS A 3 -26.50 -7.71 29.54
N ASN A 4 -26.85 -8.91 30.01
CA ASN A 4 -25.85 -9.83 30.55
C ASN A 4 -24.94 -10.33 29.42
N ILE A 5 -23.67 -10.60 29.70
CA ILE A 5 -22.70 -11.13 28.72
C ILE A 5 -23.23 -12.40 28.06
N SER A 6 -23.93 -13.27 28.82
CA SER A 6 -24.57 -14.48 28.27
C SER A 6 -25.66 -14.17 27.24
N GLU A 7 -26.45 -13.10 27.44
CA GLU A 7 -27.49 -12.69 26.49
C GLU A 7 -26.87 -12.16 25.20
N VAL A 8 -25.79 -11.39 25.32
CA VAL A 8 -25.03 -10.85 24.18
C VAL A 8 -24.34 -11.99 23.41
N GLU A 9 -23.81 -12.98 24.12
CA GLU A 9 -23.23 -14.19 23.53
C GLU A 9 -24.27 -14.97 22.73
N MET A 10 -25.44 -15.27 23.30
CA MET A 10 -26.51 -15.98 22.58
C MET A 10 -27.01 -15.19 21.36
N LYS A 11 -27.09 -13.86 21.48
CA LYS A 11 -27.61 -13.00 20.41
C LYS A 11 -26.68 -12.88 19.20
N PHE A 12 -25.36 -12.80 19.44
CA PHE A 12 -24.38 -12.49 18.40
C PHE A 12 -23.43 -13.64 18.07
N GLY A 13 -23.44 -14.73 18.85
CA GLY A 13 -22.64 -15.94 18.61
C GLY A 13 -21.13 -15.74 18.83
N PHE A 14 -20.71 -14.68 19.51
CA PHE A 14 -19.31 -14.45 19.86
C PHE A 14 -19.02 -14.97 21.27
N SER A 15 -17.78 -15.42 21.50
CA SER A 15 -17.39 -15.92 22.81
C SER A 15 -17.46 -14.84 23.89
N ARG A 16 -17.75 -15.24 25.14
CA ARG A 16 -17.72 -14.36 26.33
C ARG A 16 -16.46 -13.50 26.42
N THR A 17 -15.30 -14.06 26.07
CA THR A 17 -14.00 -13.38 26.16
C THR A 17 -13.87 -12.28 25.11
N THR A 18 -14.33 -12.50 23.89
CA THR A 18 -14.38 -11.48 22.84
C THR A 18 -15.34 -10.35 23.23
N ILE A 19 -16.53 -10.68 23.72
CA ILE A 19 -17.54 -9.70 24.16
C ILE A 19 -16.99 -8.84 25.31
N SER A 20 -16.40 -9.46 26.33
CA SER A 20 -15.81 -8.75 27.48
C SER A 20 -14.66 -7.84 27.06
N ARG A 21 -13.82 -8.29 26.12
CA ARG A 21 -12.69 -7.50 25.60
C ARG A 21 -13.18 -6.26 24.86
N VAL A 22 -14.14 -6.43 23.94
CA VAL A 22 -14.72 -5.32 23.17
C VAL A 22 -15.45 -4.34 24.08
N TYR A 23 -16.21 -4.83 25.06
CA TYR A 23 -16.90 -3.97 26.02
C TYR A 23 -15.92 -3.14 26.86
N ARG A 24 -14.81 -3.74 27.32
CA ARG A 24 -13.76 -3.01 28.04
C ARG A 24 -13.10 -1.94 27.18
N GLU A 25 -12.70 -2.31 25.95
CA GLU A 25 -12.09 -1.36 24.99
C GLU A 25 -13.05 -0.21 24.67
N TYR A 26 -14.35 -0.49 24.50
CA TYR A 26 -15.38 0.52 24.29
C TYR A 26 -15.56 1.43 25.52
N ARG A 27 -15.60 0.87 26.74
CA ARG A 27 -15.75 1.64 27.98
C ARG A 27 -14.57 2.59 28.21
N GLU A 28 -13.35 2.16 27.87
CA GLU A 28 -12.14 2.96 28.04
C GLU A 28 -11.95 4.01 26.94
N SER A 29 -12.22 3.66 25.68
CA SER A 29 -11.92 4.52 24.53
C SER A 29 -13.11 5.28 23.96
N GLY A 30 -14.35 4.86 24.29
CA GLY A 30 -15.59 5.35 23.69
C GLY A 30 -15.77 5.00 22.21
N LYS A 31 -14.87 4.20 21.63
CA LYS A 31 -14.84 3.90 20.20
C LYS A 31 -15.40 2.52 19.93
N THR A 32 -16.27 2.42 18.93
CA THR A 32 -16.80 1.14 18.42
C THR A 32 -15.87 0.49 17.40
N SER A 33 -14.91 1.25 16.87
CA SER A 33 -13.95 0.77 15.87
C SER A 33 -12.54 0.64 16.45
N ASN A 34 -11.88 -0.47 16.13
CA ASN A 34 -10.47 -0.67 16.43
C ASN A 34 -9.60 -0.11 15.30
N LEU A 35 -9.12 1.12 15.45
CA LEU A 35 -8.16 1.69 14.50
C LEU A 35 -6.82 0.95 14.65
N ARG A 36 -6.51 0.08 13.70
CA ARG A 36 -5.24 -0.66 13.67
C ARG A 36 -4.10 0.30 13.33
N HIS A 37 -3.58 1.02 14.32
CA HIS A 37 -2.48 1.98 14.15
C HIS A 37 -1.16 1.38 13.62
N ARG A 38 -1.02 0.04 13.66
CA ARG A 38 0.21 -0.66 13.26
C ARG A 38 -0.03 -1.83 12.31
N CYS A 39 -1.10 -1.77 11.51
CA CYS A 39 -1.29 -2.76 10.44
C CYS A 39 -0.67 -2.29 9.13
N GLY A 40 -0.32 -3.26 8.27
CA GLY A 40 0.14 -3.01 6.92
C GLY A 40 1.66 -3.07 6.74
N ARG A 41 2.06 -3.20 5.48
CA ARG A 41 3.45 -3.38 5.08
C ARG A 41 4.15 -2.03 5.00
N LYS A 42 5.32 -1.91 5.64
CA LYS A 42 6.13 -0.67 5.62
C LYS A 42 6.60 -0.37 4.18
N LYS A 43 6.37 0.85 3.70
CA LYS A 43 6.88 1.36 2.42
C LYS A 43 8.37 1.68 2.52
N ILE A 44 9.01 2.03 1.39
CA ILE A 44 10.38 2.58 1.42
C ILE A 44 10.37 3.79 2.37
N LYS A 45 11.25 3.75 3.36
CA LYS A 45 11.11 4.52 4.60
C LYS A 45 11.54 5.99 4.49
N GLN A 46 12.32 6.37 3.48
CA GLN A 46 12.87 7.72 3.41
C GLN A 46 12.30 8.49 2.23
N VAL A 47 11.78 9.68 2.53
CA VAL A 47 11.42 10.70 1.53
C VAL A 47 12.58 10.93 0.55
N GLN A 48 13.84 10.77 1.00
CA GLN A 48 15.04 10.85 0.18
C GLN A 48 15.10 9.76 -0.91
N ASP A 49 14.82 8.51 -0.58
CA ASP A 49 14.81 7.40 -1.55
C ASP A 49 13.72 7.60 -2.60
N GLN A 50 12.55 8.08 -2.17
CA GLN A 50 11.45 8.41 -3.08
C GLN A 50 11.81 9.58 -4.02
N ARG A 51 12.46 10.62 -3.50
CA ARG A 51 13.01 11.74 -4.29
C ARG A 51 14.13 11.31 -5.24
N ARG A 52 14.89 10.28 -4.88
CA ARG A 52 15.94 9.73 -5.74
C ARG A 52 15.35 8.87 -6.86
N LEU A 53 14.40 8.00 -6.52
CA LEU A 53 13.72 7.15 -7.49
C LEU A 53 12.95 7.97 -8.54
N THR A 54 12.26 9.03 -8.11
CA THR A 54 11.62 10.01 -9.02
C THR A 54 12.62 10.69 -9.96
N ARG A 55 13.81 11.06 -9.48
CA ARG A 55 14.87 11.64 -10.33
C ARG A 55 15.38 10.64 -11.38
N ILE A 56 15.60 9.38 -11.00
CA ILE A 56 16.05 8.32 -11.92
C ILE A 56 15.03 8.14 -13.05
N ILE A 57 13.74 8.02 -12.70
CA ILE A 57 12.66 7.81 -13.68
C ILE A 57 12.46 9.04 -14.59
N LYS A 58 12.61 10.26 -14.06
CA LYS A 58 12.50 11.48 -14.86
C LYS A 58 13.67 11.67 -15.81
N ARG A 59 14.88 11.21 -15.44
CA ARG A 59 16.08 11.26 -16.29
C ARG A 59 15.96 10.36 -17.50
N ASP A 60 15.54 9.11 -17.30
CA ASP A 60 15.25 8.18 -18.37
C ASP A 60 13.86 7.57 -18.21
N ARG A 61 12.91 8.17 -18.94
CA ARG A 61 11.50 7.75 -18.93
C ARG A 61 11.23 6.48 -19.76
N CYS A 62 12.25 5.90 -20.39
CA CYS A 62 12.17 4.65 -21.15
C CYS A 62 12.90 3.49 -20.45
N ALA A 63 13.61 3.76 -19.35
CA ALA A 63 14.34 2.74 -18.59
C ALA A 63 13.43 1.60 -18.12
N THR A 64 13.92 0.38 -18.26
CA THR A 64 13.24 -0.82 -17.76
C THR A 64 13.38 -0.96 -16.25
N LEU A 65 12.48 -1.71 -15.62
CA LEU A 65 12.50 -1.90 -14.17
C LEU A 65 13.85 -2.43 -13.63
N PRO A 66 14.53 -3.42 -14.25
CA PRO A 66 15.84 -3.87 -13.81
C PRO A 66 16.91 -2.78 -13.91
N GLN A 67 16.89 -1.97 -14.97
CA GLN A 67 17.81 -0.84 -15.14
C GLN A 67 17.58 0.22 -14.05
N ILE A 68 16.33 0.61 -13.81
CA ILE A 68 15.97 1.54 -12.73
C ILE A 68 16.47 1.01 -11.38
N ALA A 69 16.31 -0.28 -11.13
CA ALA A 69 16.78 -0.90 -9.90
C ALA A 69 18.30 -0.95 -9.78
N ALA A 70 19.02 -1.23 -10.87
CA ALA A 70 20.47 -1.18 -10.89
C ALA A 70 20.97 0.24 -10.58
N TYR A 71 20.41 1.27 -11.23
CA TYR A 71 20.75 2.67 -10.94
C TYR A 71 20.39 3.06 -9.50
N PHE A 72 19.27 2.59 -8.98
CA PHE A 72 18.89 2.83 -7.59
C PHE A 72 19.88 2.16 -6.63
N ASN A 73 20.20 0.89 -6.82
CA ASN A 73 21.08 0.14 -5.92
C ASN A 73 22.56 0.52 -6.06
N ALA A 74 22.97 1.16 -7.15
CA ALA A 74 24.32 1.72 -7.31
C ALA A 74 24.58 2.99 -6.45
N GLY A 75 23.59 3.47 -5.71
CA GLY A 75 23.75 4.61 -4.80
C GLY A 75 24.09 4.21 -3.37
N PRO A 76 24.27 5.20 -2.48
CA PRO A 76 24.58 4.96 -1.06
C PRO A 76 23.37 4.47 -0.24
N SER A 77 22.18 4.40 -0.85
CA SER A 77 20.96 3.89 -0.21
C SER A 77 21.08 2.38 0.05
N THR A 78 20.30 1.88 1.01
CA THR A 78 20.13 0.43 1.22
C THR A 78 19.69 -0.24 -0.08
N SER A 79 20.29 -1.38 -0.42
CA SER A 79 19.89 -2.14 -1.60
C SER A 79 18.44 -2.62 -1.46
N VAL A 80 17.68 -2.53 -2.56
CA VAL A 80 16.25 -2.80 -2.56
C VAL A 80 15.93 -3.78 -3.69
N SER A 81 15.03 -4.72 -3.41
CA SER A 81 14.56 -5.69 -4.40
C SER A 81 13.74 -5.04 -5.51
N LEU A 82 13.78 -5.64 -6.71
CA LEU A 82 13.00 -5.23 -7.88
C LEU A 82 11.51 -5.04 -7.54
N ARG A 83 10.94 -5.98 -6.79
CA ARG A 83 9.52 -5.98 -6.40
C ARG A 83 9.16 -4.77 -5.54
N THR A 84 10.06 -4.33 -4.68
CA THR A 84 9.84 -3.18 -3.80
C THR A 84 9.93 -1.89 -4.60
N ILE A 85 10.89 -1.79 -5.52
CA ILE A 85 11.02 -0.65 -6.44
C ILE A 85 9.77 -0.54 -7.32
N GLN A 86 9.33 -1.63 -7.94
CA GLN A 86 8.12 -1.66 -8.76
C GLN A 86 6.89 -1.14 -8.01
N ARG A 87 6.67 -1.61 -6.77
CA ARG A 87 5.55 -1.14 -5.95
C ARG A 87 5.62 0.34 -5.65
N ASN A 88 6.81 0.85 -5.33
CA ASN A 88 6.97 2.27 -5.06
C ASN A 88 6.73 3.13 -6.29
N ILE A 89 7.15 2.67 -7.47
CA ILE A 89 6.85 3.32 -8.76
C ILE A 89 5.35 3.43 -8.96
N ILE A 90 4.59 2.34 -8.74
CA ILE A 90 3.13 2.31 -8.87
C ILE A 90 2.45 3.20 -7.81
N ASP A 91 2.87 3.10 -6.54
CA ASP A 91 2.36 3.91 -5.44
C ASP A 91 2.59 5.41 -5.67
N MET A 92 3.67 5.78 -6.36
CA MET A 92 3.98 7.14 -6.79
C MET A 92 3.18 7.61 -8.01
N GLY A 93 2.41 6.72 -8.65
CA GLY A 93 1.59 7.03 -9.82
C GLY A 93 2.27 6.87 -11.17
N PHE A 94 3.51 6.38 -11.23
CA PHE A 94 4.15 6.07 -12.51
C PHE A 94 3.59 4.77 -13.09
N ARG A 95 3.30 4.79 -14.38
CA ARG A 95 2.81 3.63 -15.14
C ARG A 95 3.65 3.44 -16.39
N SER A 96 3.61 2.22 -16.94
CA SER A 96 4.20 1.96 -18.25
C SER A 96 3.56 2.86 -19.29
N ARG A 97 4.35 3.28 -20.28
CA ARG A 97 3.84 3.94 -21.46
C ARG A 97 2.93 2.95 -22.19
N ARG A 98 1.74 3.39 -22.57
CA ARG A 98 0.86 2.64 -23.47
C ARG A 98 0.95 3.29 -24.86
N PRO A 99 1.12 2.50 -25.93
CA PRO A 99 0.94 3.04 -27.27
C PRO A 99 -0.46 3.64 -27.38
N THR A 100 -0.55 4.87 -27.89
CA THR A 100 -1.84 5.44 -28.28
C THR A 100 -2.36 4.58 -29.43
N ARG A 101 -3.57 4.01 -29.30
CA ARG A 101 -4.22 3.29 -30.40
C ARG A 101 -4.53 4.30 -31.50
N VAL A 102 -3.65 4.41 -32.49
CA VAL A 102 -3.90 5.19 -33.70
C VAL A 102 -4.76 4.35 -34.65
N PRO A 103 -5.82 4.91 -35.27
CA PRO A 103 -6.59 4.20 -36.28
C PRO A 103 -5.71 3.91 -37.50
N LEU A 104 -5.83 2.70 -38.04
CA LEU A 104 -5.21 2.31 -39.31
C LEU A 104 -5.89 3.12 -40.43
N MET A 105 -5.15 4.05 -41.03
CA MET A 105 -5.59 4.74 -42.25
C MET A 105 -5.39 3.79 -43.42
N THR A 106 -6.47 3.16 -43.89
CA THR A 106 -6.45 2.45 -45.17
C THR A 106 -6.56 3.50 -46.29
N THR A 107 -5.51 3.63 -47.10
CA THR A 107 -5.55 4.45 -48.31
C THR A 107 -6.55 3.81 -49.26
N ARG A 108 -7.70 4.46 -49.46
CA ARG A 108 -8.61 4.10 -50.56
C ARG A 108 -7.98 4.64 -51.85
N TYR A 109 -7.66 3.71 -52.76
CA TYR A 109 -7.28 4.00 -54.14
C TYR A 109 -8.44 4.65 -54.88
#